data_AF-A0A939ZJN6-F1
#
_entry.id   AF-A0A939ZJN6-F1
#
_cell.length_a   1.000
_cell.length_b   1.000
_cell.length_c   1.000
_cell.angle_alpha   90.00
_cell.angle_beta   90.00
_cell.angle_gamma   90.00
#
_symmetry.space_group_name_H-M   'P 1'
#
loop_
_entity.id
_entity.type
_entity.pdbx_description
1 polymer ?
#
loop_
_entity_poly.entity_id
_entity_poly.type
_entity_poly.pdbx_seq_one_letter_code
_entity_poly.pdbx_strand_id
1 'polypeptide(L)' 'DGELLVYRYKKPGKRGIMPADKVLFYNRIDIGIFICFMDLCLQHNGIGFEKTLYSDADDVELVLNAKYRLYR' A
#
# COMPACT_ATOMS: atom_id res chain seq x y z
N ASP A 1 -11.51 12.69 -13.24
CA ASP A 1 -11.58 11.86 -12.01
C ASP A 1 -10.93 10.52 -12.27
N GLY A 2 -10.06 10.08 -11.35
CA GLY A 2 -9.31 8.83 -11.47
C GLY A 2 -9.27 8.07 -10.15
N GLU A 3 -9.09 6.75 -10.21
CA GLU A 3 -9.01 5.91 -9.01
C GLU A 3 -7.68 5.15 -8.99
N LEU A 4 -7.00 5.15 -7.84
CA LEU A 4 -5.81 4.34 -7.60
C LEU A 4 -6.08 3.39 -6.43
N LEU A 5 -5.75 2.12 -6.63
CA LEU A 5 -5.88 1.06 -5.63
C LEU A 5 -4.49 0.57 -5.26
N VAL A 6 -4.17 0.59 -3.97
CA VAL A 6 -2.87 0.23 -3.43
C VAL A 6 -3.00 -1.07 -2.67
N TYR A 7 -2.26 -2.07 -3.12
CA TYR A 7 -2.29 -3.42 -2.56
C TYR A 7 -0.94 -3.82 -1.98
N ARG A 8 -0.96 -4.42 -0.78
CA ARG A 8 0.15 -5.24 -0.31
C ARG A 8 0.06 -6.59 -1.01
N TYR A 9 1.08 -6.90 -1.80
CA TYR A 9 1.23 -8.18 -2.48
C TYR A 9 2.21 -9.10 -1.74
N LYS A 10 1.84 -10.36 -1.56
CA LYS A 10 2.67 -11.41 -0.96
C LYS A 10 2.61 -12.67 -1.81
N LYS A 11 3.61 -12.88 -2.67
CA LYS A 11 3.73 -14.14 -3.42
C LYS A 11 4.21 -15.29 -2.52
N PRO A 12 3.46 -16.40 -2.37
CA PRO A 12 3.95 -17.59 -1.69
C PRO A 12 5.24 -18.11 -2.36
N GLY A 13 6.25 -18.43 -1.56
CA GLY A 13 7.51 -19.03 -2.05
C GLY A 13 8.57 -18.06 -2.58
N LYS A 14 8.24 -16.78 -2.81
CA LYS A 14 9.25 -15.76 -3.17
C LYS A 14 9.83 -15.14 -1.90
N ARG A 15 10.84 -15.78 -1.32
CA ARG A 15 11.50 -15.31 -0.09
C ARG A 15 12.88 -14.77 -0.42
N GLY A 16 13.14 -13.52 -0.03
CA GLY A 16 14.50 -13.01 0.07
C GLY A 16 15.19 -13.54 1.34
N ILE A 17 16.24 -12.85 1.79
CA ILE A 17 16.99 -13.18 3.01
C ILE A 17 16.19 -13.02 4.32
N MET A 18 14.94 -12.58 4.25
CA MET A 18 14.13 -12.24 5.42
C MET A 18 13.51 -13.50 6.08
N PRO A 19 13.58 -13.61 7.43
CA PRO A 19 12.90 -14.68 8.18
C PRO A 19 11.38 -14.71 7.94
N ALA A 20 10.79 -15.91 7.93
CA ALA A 20 9.43 -16.16 7.41
C ALA A 20 8.37 -15.41 8.22
N ASP A 21 8.56 -15.47 9.53
CA ASP A 21 7.77 -14.87 10.59
C ASP A 21 7.84 -13.33 10.57
N LYS A 22 8.88 -12.76 9.96
CA LYS A 22 9.06 -11.30 9.89
C LYS A 22 8.61 -10.68 8.57
N VAL A 23 8.44 -11.47 7.51
CA VAL A 23 8.02 -10.97 6.18
C VAL A 23 6.73 -10.17 6.26
N LEU A 24 5.73 -10.68 6.98
CA LEU A 24 4.44 -9.99 7.10
C LEU A 24 4.58 -8.66 7.84
N PHE A 25 5.36 -8.65 8.92
CA PHE A 25 5.59 -7.45 9.73
C PHE A 25 6.26 -6.34 8.94
N TYR A 26 7.34 -6.64 8.21
CA TYR A 26 8.05 -5.63 7.43
C TYR A 26 7.27 -5.19 6.19
N ASN A 27 6.57 -6.10 5.51
CA ASN A 27 5.71 -5.72 4.37
C ASN A 27 4.60 -4.72 4.77
N ARG A 28 4.10 -4.78 6.01
CA ARG A 28 3.16 -3.78 6.55
C ARG A 28 3.80 -2.42 6.74
N ILE A 29 5.08 -2.37 7.10
CA ILE A 29 5.83 -1.12 7.21
C ILE A 29 6.07 -0.54 5.81
N ASP A 30 6.52 -1.37 4.87
CA ASP A 30 6.82 -0.97 3.49
C ASP A 30 5.60 -0.38 2.78
N ILE A 31 4.42 -0.99 2.94
CA ILE A 31 3.19 -0.44 2.34
C ILE A 31 2.79 0.89 2.97
N GLY A 32 3.03 1.08 4.27
CA GLY A 32 2.82 2.36 4.95
C GLY A 32 3.76 3.45 4.41
N ILE A 33 5.04 3.12 4.22
CA ILE A 33 6.02 4.02 3.60
C ILE A 33 5.59 4.38 2.18
N PHE A 34 5.19 3.39 1.38
CA PHE A 34 4.71 3.61 0.01
C PHE A 34 3.51 4.56 -0.04
N ILE A 35 2.50 4.36 0.82
CA ILE A 35 1.33 5.23 0.95
C ILE A 35 1.74 6.66 1.32
N CYS A 36 2.72 6.83 2.23
CA CYS A 36 3.25 8.15 2.59
C CYS A 36 3.87 8.85 1.37
N PHE A 37 4.72 8.16 0.61
CA PHE A 37 5.29 8.73 -0.61
C PHE A 37 4.24 9.03 -1.68
N MET A 38 3.18 8.23 -1.78
CA MET A 38 2.06 8.52 -2.69
C MET A 38 1.40 9.86 -2.33
N ASP A 39 1.09 10.07 -1.05
CA ASP A 39 0.50 11.32 -0.58
C ASP A 39 1.40 12.53 -0.90
N LEU A 40 2.70 12.41 -0.58
CA LEU A 40 3.69 13.47 -0.83
C LEU A 40 3.81 13.80 -2.33
N CYS A 41 3.84 12.79 -3.18
CA CYS A 41 3.89 12.97 -4.64
C CYS A 41 2.63 13.65 -5.18
N LEU A 42 1.44 13.22 -4.76
CA LEU A 42 0.18 13.83 -5.20
C LEU A 42 0.10 15.31 -4.75
N GLN A 43 0.46 15.59 -3.50
CA GLN A 43 0.53 16.96 -2.96
C GLN A 43 1.54 17.83 -3.72
N HIS A 44 2.75 17.32 -3.96
CA HIS A 44 3.80 18.05 -4.68
C HIS A 44 3.37 18.42 -6.11
N ASN A 45 2.61 17.54 -6.77
CA ASN A 45 2.10 17.77 -8.12
C ASN A 45 0.78 18.55 -8.16
N GLY A 46 0.27 19.04 -7.03
CA GLY A 46 -0.99 19.78 -6.95
C GLY A 46 -2.21 18.96 -7.34
N ILE A 47 -2.17 17.64 -7.16
CA ILE A 47 -3.29 16.74 -7.47
C ILE A 47 -4.14 16.58 -6.21
N GLY A 48 -5.41 17.01 -6.27
CA GLY A 48 -6.37 16.80 -5.20
C GLY A 48 -6.74 15.32 -5.07
N PHE A 49 -6.82 14.81 -3.84
CA PHE A 49 -7.25 13.44 -3.60
C PHE A 49 -8.01 13.24 -2.29
N GLU A 50 -8.85 12.22 -2.28
CA GLU A 50 -9.43 11.61 -1.08
C GLU A 50 -8.83 10.22 -0.90
N LYS A 51 -8.47 9.86 0.33
CA LYS A 51 -7.86 8.57 0.67
C LYS A 51 -8.69 7.81 1.69
N THR A 52 -9.00 6.56 1.39
CA THR A 52 -9.53 5.59 2.35
C THR A 52 -8.46 4.55 2.66
N LEU A 53 -8.18 4.32 3.94
CA LEU A 53 -7.28 3.26 4.41
C LEU A 53 -8.09 2.06 4.86
N TYR A 54 -7.58 0.87 4.58
CA TYR A 54 -8.19 -0.40 4.96
C TYR A 54 -7.27 -1.16 5.93
N SER A 55 -7.88 -1.83 6.90
CA SER A 55 -7.17 -2.66 7.88
C SER A 55 -6.52 -3.86 7.20
N ASP A 56 -5.29 -4.17 7.60
CA ASP A 56 -4.57 -5.33 7.10
C ASP A 56 -5.02 -6.59 7.87
N ALA A 57 -6.18 -7.14 7.47
CA ALA A 57 -6.88 -8.18 8.23
C ALA A 57 -6.43 -9.61 7.90
N ASP A 58 -5.92 -9.89 6.70
CA ASP A 58 -5.75 -11.26 6.24
C ASP A 58 -4.34 -11.57 5.69
N ASP A 59 -3.86 -12.80 5.92
CA ASP A 59 -2.64 -13.32 5.30
C ASP A 59 -2.90 -13.87 3.89
N VAL A 60 -3.65 -13.11 3.09
CA VAL A 60 -3.93 -13.39 1.68
C VAL A 60 -2.85 -12.79 0.77
N GLU A 61 -2.77 -13.30 -0.46
CA GLU A 61 -1.76 -12.90 -1.45
C GLU A 61 -1.88 -11.42 -1.86
N LEU A 62 -3.08 -10.86 -1.86
CA LEU A 62 -3.34 -9.47 -2.24
C LEU A 62 -4.28 -8.83 -1.22
N VAL A 63 -3.79 -7.86 -0.45
CA VAL A 63 -4.59 -7.10 0.50
C VAL A 63 -4.71 -5.66 0.03
N LEU A 64 -5.93 -5.15 -0.11
CA LEU A 64 -6.16 -3.73 -0.38
C LEU A 64 -5.84 -2.93 0.88
N ASN A 65 -4.91 -1.98 0.80
CA ASN A 65 -4.51 -1.15 1.94
C ASN A 65 -4.94 0.30 1.80
N ALA A 66 -5.01 0.83 0.57
CA ALA A 66 -5.50 2.18 0.34
C ALA A 66 -6.24 2.31 -0.99
N LYS A 67 -7.23 3.20 -1.00
CA LYS A 67 -7.94 3.65 -2.20
C LYS A 67 -7.86 5.16 -2.27
N TYR A 68 -7.46 5.68 -3.43
CA TYR A 68 -7.39 7.09 -3.73
C TYR A 68 -8.42 7.45 -4.79
N ARG A 69 -9.19 8.52 -4.56
CA ARG A 69 -10.00 9.19 -5.57
C ARG A 69 -9.33 10.51 -5.91
N LEU A 70 -8.93 10.67 -7.16
CA LEU A 70 -8.23 11.84 -7.67
C LEU A 70 -9.23 12.80 -8.30
N TYR A 71 -9.08 14.09 -8.00
CA TYR A 71 -9.84 15.19 -8.59
C TYR A 71 -8.90 16.33 -8.99
N ARG A 72 -9.34 17.15 -9.93
CA ARG A 72 -8.63 18.35 -10.39
C ARG A 72 -9.18 19.59 -9.70
#